data_AF-A0A971KBS5-F1
#
_entry.id   AF-A0A971KBS5-F1
#
_cell.length_a   1.000
_cell.length_b   1.000
_cell.length_c   1.000
_cell.angle_alpha   90.00
_cell.angle_beta   90.00
_cell.angle_gamma   90.00
#
_symmetry.space_group_name_H-M   'P 1'
#
loop_
_entity.id
_entity.type
_entity.pdbx_description
1 polymer ?
#
loop_
_entity_poly.entity_id
_entity_poly.type
_entity_poly.pdbx_seq_one_letter_code
_entity_poly.pdbx_strand_id
1 'polypeptide(L)'
;MSDPNKVYHLTLTQFHKYLRDKVAEMKAAFRETEEIQKQFNDIFKRELEDWQKQFAYCFPRVLTERRELPDALRIKIDDAERIEHAKLEQELAELEQKIPQMQAESDQLLARAQQARDQLQTSNPQLNDAEEKLKQQLAATQDAYAALYEQIESLRRGLGGLFNAFKISSLKSQQNKLLKKRQQLQDRLQNTRNTWQQQLTETADHQSELRKQWEEQGIAKAEAQARRDFVQANLDGLAQQQGITNVLTNLDGPSGVAGELGTALDDLARRNQVRTNYEEGLRSVAEALGLTKGIAQGMERFAKSVAGVVEEQNRYNLSEVKLAIPQWVVNVAETWKPLTGAVKDEVYLGANPLEFSQIVKVYFSDRLNDDIIKAFFENMGVALNKATEAWK
;
A
#
# COMPACT_ATOMS: atom_id res chain seq x y z
N MET A 1 -23.51 -34.34 23.19
CA MET A 1 -22.04 -34.20 23.00
C MET A 1 -21.59 -35.29 22.07
N SER A 2 -21.23 -34.94 20.84
CA SER A 2 -20.71 -35.88 19.84
C SER A 2 -19.27 -36.26 20.20
N ASP A 3 -18.89 -37.52 20.02
CA ASP A 3 -17.55 -38.03 20.30
C ASP A 3 -16.48 -37.24 19.51
N PRO A 4 -15.53 -36.55 20.17
CA PRO A 4 -14.48 -35.76 19.50
C PRO A 4 -13.52 -36.63 18.67
N ASN A 5 -13.50 -37.94 18.91
CA ASN A 5 -12.68 -38.90 18.17
C ASN A 5 -13.42 -39.54 16.99
N LYS A 6 -14.65 -39.12 16.69
CA LYS A 6 -15.39 -39.66 15.54
C LYS A 6 -14.72 -39.23 14.23
N VAL A 7 -14.45 -40.20 13.36
CA VAL A 7 -13.83 -40.00 12.05
C VAL A 7 -14.83 -40.38 10.96
N TYR A 8 -14.97 -39.54 9.94
CA TYR A 8 -15.75 -39.83 8.75
C TYR A 8 -14.86 -40.43 7.68
N HIS A 9 -15.31 -41.57 7.14
CA HIS A 9 -14.66 -42.22 6.02
C HIS A 9 -15.40 -41.90 4.74
N LEU A 10 -14.71 -41.22 3.82
CA LEU A 10 -15.22 -40.85 2.50
C LEU A 10 -14.27 -41.38 1.43
N THR A 11 -14.80 -41.90 0.33
CA THR A 11 -13.97 -42.16 -0.85
C THR A 11 -13.50 -40.86 -1.46
N LEU A 12 -12.42 -40.86 -2.24
CA LEU A 12 -11.89 -39.65 -2.87
C LEU A 12 -12.94 -38.92 -3.73
N THR A 13 -13.76 -39.67 -4.49
CA THR A 13 -14.87 -39.11 -5.27
C THR A 13 -15.97 -38.52 -4.38
N GLN A 14 -16.32 -39.20 -3.28
CA GLN A 14 -17.31 -38.68 -2.31
C GLN A 14 -16.80 -37.40 -1.65
N PHE A 15 -15.52 -37.35 -1.29
CA PHE A 15 -14.91 -36.18 -0.69
C PHE A 15 -14.85 -35.00 -1.67
N HIS A 16 -14.47 -35.23 -2.93
CA HIS A 16 -14.54 -34.19 -3.97
C HIS A 16 -15.97 -33.63 -4.13
N LYS A 17 -16.98 -34.50 -4.19
CA LYS A 17 -18.39 -34.06 -4.24
C LYS A 17 -18.77 -33.24 -3.00
N TYR A 18 -18.42 -33.74 -1.81
CA TYR A 18 -18.67 -33.06 -0.55
C TYR A 18 -18.08 -31.64 -0.53
N LEU A 19 -16.81 -31.47 -0.92
CA LEU A 19 -16.16 -30.15 -0.98
C LEU A 19 -16.89 -29.19 -1.92
N ARG A 20 -17.34 -29.69 -3.08
CA ARG A 20 -18.09 -28.88 -4.05
C ARG A 20 -19.44 -28.43 -3.50
N ASP A 21 -20.16 -29.32 -2.83
CA ASP A 21 -21.44 -29.00 -2.20
C ASP A 21 -21.23 -27.95 -1.09
N LYS A 22 -20.14 -28.05 -0.31
CA LYS A 22 -19.80 -27.04 0.72
C LYS A 22 -19.37 -25.70 0.14
N VAL A 23 -18.66 -25.68 -0.98
CA VAL A 23 -18.38 -24.43 -1.71
C VAL A 23 -19.69 -23.77 -2.18
N ALA A 24 -20.66 -24.55 -2.65
CA ALA A 24 -21.96 -24.02 -3.05
C ALA A 24 -22.73 -23.42 -1.86
N GLU A 25 -22.72 -24.09 -0.69
CA GLU A 25 -23.30 -23.56 0.55
C GLU A 25 -22.62 -22.24 0.98
N MET A 26 -21.29 -22.14 0.93
CA MET A 26 -20.55 -20.89 1.22
C MET A 26 -20.94 -19.76 0.27
N LYS A 27 -21.08 -20.05 -1.03
CA LYS A 27 -21.53 -19.07 -2.02
C LYS A 27 -22.96 -18.59 -1.77
N ALA A 28 -23.83 -19.47 -1.29
CA ALA A 28 -25.18 -19.08 -0.88
C ALA A 28 -25.13 -18.13 0.32
N ALA A 29 -24.41 -18.50 1.40
CA ALA A 29 -24.22 -17.63 2.57
C ALA A 29 -23.64 -16.25 2.18
N PHE A 30 -22.66 -16.23 1.27
CA PHE A 30 -22.08 -15.00 0.75
C PHE A 30 -23.12 -14.10 0.08
N ARG A 31 -23.96 -14.66 -0.80
CA ARG A 31 -25.01 -13.90 -1.52
C ARG A 31 -26.04 -13.30 -0.58
N GLU A 32 -26.56 -14.09 0.37
CA GLU A 32 -27.53 -13.56 1.35
C GLU A 32 -26.93 -12.42 2.18
N THR A 33 -25.64 -12.56 2.56
CA THR A 33 -24.92 -11.51 3.30
C THR A 33 -24.67 -10.26 2.44
N GLU A 34 -24.45 -10.44 1.12
CA GLU A 34 -24.29 -9.34 0.17
C GLU A 34 -25.59 -8.54 0.01
N GLU A 35 -26.75 -9.20 0.00
CA GLU A 35 -28.03 -8.48 -0.03
C GLU A 35 -28.26 -7.67 1.27
N ILE A 36 -27.90 -8.21 2.43
CA ILE A 36 -27.91 -7.45 3.69
C ILE A 36 -26.98 -6.23 3.61
N GLN A 37 -25.79 -6.38 3.00
CA GLN A 37 -24.88 -5.25 2.78
C GLN A 37 -25.54 -4.11 1.99
N LYS A 38 -26.27 -4.46 0.93
CA LYS A 38 -27.01 -3.49 0.11
C LYS A 38 -28.07 -2.78 0.93
N GLN A 39 -28.87 -3.53 1.71
CA GLN A 39 -29.89 -2.96 2.60
C GLN A 39 -29.26 -2.00 3.63
N PHE A 40 -28.16 -2.39 4.27
CA PHE A 40 -27.43 -1.51 5.20
C PHE A 40 -26.96 -0.24 4.54
N ASN A 41 -26.32 -0.32 3.38
CA ASN A 41 -25.86 0.87 2.66
C ASN A 41 -27.02 1.81 2.29
N ASP A 42 -28.13 1.25 1.79
CA ASP A 42 -29.28 2.03 1.34
C ASP A 42 -30.01 2.71 2.50
N ILE A 43 -30.15 2.04 3.65
CA ILE A 43 -30.77 2.62 4.83
C ILE A 43 -29.82 3.61 5.49
N PHE A 44 -28.55 3.25 5.66
CA PHE A 44 -27.54 4.12 6.26
C PHE A 44 -27.39 5.43 5.49
N LYS A 45 -27.43 5.39 4.15
CA LYS A 45 -27.39 6.60 3.33
C LYS A 45 -28.58 7.52 3.62
N ARG A 46 -29.80 6.97 3.70
CA ARG A 46 -31.01 7.73 4.02
C ARG A 46 -30.95 8.32 5.43
N GLU A 47 -30.51 7.53 6.40
CA GLU A 47 -30.32 7.99 7.78
C GLU A 47 -29.26 9.09 7.89
N LEU A 48 -28.18 9.00 7.09
CA LEU A 48 -27.16 10.05 7.04
C LEU A 48 -27.71 11.36 6.45
N GLU A 49 -28.49 11.29 5.38
CA GLU A 49 -29.15 12.46 4.78
C GLU A 49 -30.09 13.15 5.78
N ASP A 50 -30.88 12.38 6.52
CA ASP A 50 -31.78 12.93 7.53
C ASP A 50 -31.02 13.44 8.77
N TRP A 51 -29.98 12.73 9.20
CA TRP A 51 -29.08 13.20 10.26
C TRP A 51 -28.44 14.53 9.88
N GLN A 52 -27.99 14.71 8.64
CA GLN A 52 -27.40 15.96 8.16
C GLN A 52 -28.41 17.11 8.21
N LYS A 53 -29.66 16.89 7.80
CA LYS A 53 -30.74 17.91 7.92
C LYS A 53 -30.93 18.31 9.39
N GLN A 54 -30.97 17.32 10.27
CA GLN A 54 -31.20 17.54 11.69
C GLN A 54 -30.04 18.26 12.35
N PHE A 55 -28.81 17.85 12.04
CA PHE A 55 -27.59 18.49 12.50
C PHE A 55 -27.52 19.95 12.02
N ALA A 56 -27.82 20.21 10.73
CA ALA A 56 -27.82 21.56 10.16
C ALA A 56 -28.88 22.48 10.79
N TYR A 57 -29.98 21.91 11.29
CA TYR A 57 -30.99 22.66 12.06
C TYR A 57 -30.52 22.96 13.50
N CYS A 58 -29.98 21.95 14.21
CA CYS A 58 -29.57 22.08 15.61
C CYS A 58 -28.32 22.95 15.79
N PHE A 59 -27.31 22.79 14.94
CA PHE A 59 -25.99 23.42 15.10
C PHE A 59 -26.05 24.95 15.26
N PRO A 60 -26.64 25.73 14.33
CA PRO A 60 -26.65 27.20 14.44
C PRO A 60 -27.49 27.69 15.64
N ARG A 61 -28.53 26.94 16.03
CA ARG A 61 -29.35 27.26 17.21
C ARG A 61 -28.61 27.02 18.51
N VAL A 62 -27.93 25.87 18.66
CA VAL A 62 -27.08 25.60 19.83
C VAL A 62 -25.96 26.63 19.98
N LEU A 63 -25.40 27.08 18.86
CA LEU A 63 -24.41 28.14 18.82
C LEU A 63 -24.96 29.48 19.34
N THR A 64 -26.18 29.85 18.94
CA THR A 64 -26.78 31.17 19.22
C THR A 64 -27.50 31.22 20.58
N GLU A 65 -28.20 30.14 20.93
CA GLU A 65 -29.07 30.01 22.11
C GLU A 65 -28.33 29.37 23.31
N ARG A 66 -26.99 29.31 23.29
CA ARG A 66 -26.16 28.61 24.30
C ARG A 66 -26.49 28.96 25.76
N ARG A 67 -26.92 30.20 26.02
CA ARG A 67 -27.28 30.68 27.36
C ARG A 67 -28.62 30.14 27.86
N GLU A 68 -29.49 29.74 26.95
CA GLU A 68 -30.83 29.23 27.22
C GLU A 68 -30.85 27.70 27.33
N LEU A 69 -29.73 27.04 27.02
CA LEU A 69 -29.56 25.60 27.17
C LEU A 69 -29.49 25.19 28.67
N PRO A 70 -29.97 23.99 29.02
CA PRO A 70 -29.78 23.40 30.34
C PRO A 70 -28.30 23.34 30.72
N ASP A 71 -28.01 23.54 32.02
CA ASP A 71 -26.64 23.56 32.54
C ASP A 71 -25.85 22.31 32.17
N ALA A 72 -26.48 21.12 32.20
CA ALA A 72 -25.83 19.87 31.85
C ALA A 72 -25.32 19.85 30.40
N LEU A 73 -26.09 20.36 29.45
CA LEU A 73 -25.69 20.42 28.05
C LEU A 73 -24.65 21.52 27.82
N ARG A 74 -24.81 22.67 28.48
CA ARG A 74 -23.84 23.77 28.40
C ARG A 74 -22.47 23.33 28.92
N ILE A 75 -22.39 22.68 30.08
CA ILE A 75 -21.14 22.16 30.64
C ILE A 75 -20.48 21.17 29.67
N LYS A 76 -21.25 20.27 29.05
CA LYS A 76 -20.71 19.35 28.03
C LYS A 76 -20.10 20.08 26.84
N ILE A 77 -20.74 21.14 26.36
CA ILE A 77 -20.22 21.97 25.27
C ILE A 77 -18.96 22.72 25.71
N ASP A 78 -18.98 23.33 26.89
CA ASP A 78 -17.83 24.06 27.45
C ASP A 78 -16.60 23.13 27.62
N ASP A 79 -16.80 21.92 28.12
CA ASP A 79 -15.75 20.92 28.26
C ASP A 79 -15.22 20.44 26.90
N ALA A 80 -16.10 20.18 25.94
CA ALA A 80 -15.70 19.78 24.59
C ALA A 80 -14.92 20.90 23.89
N GLU A 81 -15.37 22.15 23.98
CA GLU A 81 -14.67 23.32 23.43
C GLU A 81 -13.29 23.48 24.06
N ARG A 82 -13.15 23.32 25.39
CA ARG A 82 -11.85 23.36 26.06
C ARG A 82 -10.91 22.26 25.58
N ILE A 83 -11.42 21.05 25.35
CA ILE A 83 -10.64 19.94 24.80
C ILE A 83 -10.17 20.25 23.37
N GLU A 84 -11.08 20.73 22.50
CA GLU A 84 -10.72 21.07 21.12
C GLU A 84 -9.76 22.28 21.06
N HIS A 85 -9.92 23.26 21.94
CA HIS A 85 -8.97 24.36 22.09
C HIS A 85 -7.56 23.85 22.42
N ALA A 86 -7.44 22.96 23.42
CA ALA A 86 -6.15 22.38 23.81
C ALA A 86 -5.51 21.57 22.66
N LYS A 87 -6.31 20.85 21.86
CA LYS A 87 -5.81 20.14 20.67
C LYS A 87 -5.30 21.10 19.60
N LEU A 88 -6.02 22.20 19.34
CA LEU A 88 -5.61 23.20 18.36
C LEU A 88 -4.35 23.97 18.81
N GLU A 89 -4.22 24.24 20.11
CA GLU A 89 -2.98 24.80 20.69
C GLU A 89 -1.80 23.84 20.54
N GLN A 90 -2.02 22.54 20.76
CA GLN A 90 -1.00 21.53 20.51
C GLN A 90 -0.63 21.47 19.02
N GLU A 91 -1.62 21.49 18.11
CA GLU A 91 -1.37 21.54 16.66
C GLU A 91 -0.54 22.78 16.28
N LEU A 92 -0.86 23.95 16.84
CA LEU A 92 -0.08 25.17 16.62
C LEU A 92 1.36 25.01 17.12
N ALA A 93 1.57 24.47 18.32
CA ALA A 93 2.91 24.25 18.86
C ALA A 93 3.73 23.28 18.00
N GLU A 94 3.11 22.22 17.48
CA GLU A 94 3.74 21.27 16.55
C GLU A 94 4.11 21.95 15.22
N LEU A 95 3.21 22.75 14.65
CA LEU A 95 3.46 23.51 13.42
C LEU A 95 4.59 24.54 13.60
N GLU A 96 4.60 25.24 14.74
CA GLU A 96 5.65 26.21 15.08
C GLU A 96 7.03 25.58 15.24
N GLN A 97 7.10 24.31 15.67
CA GLN A 97 8.36 23.56 15.70
C GLN A 97 8.75 23.02 14.31
N LYS A 98 7.77 22.57 13.52
CA LYS A 98 8.01 21.88 12.24
C LYS A 98 8.40 22.84 11.12
N ILE A 99 7.80 24.03 11.06
CA ILE A 99 8.07 25.00 9.98
C ILE A 99 9.55 25.43 9.93
N PRO A 100 10.22 25.76 11.06
CA PRO A 100 11.66 26.00 11.07
C PRO A 100 12.50 24.80 10.65
N GLN A 101 12.08 23.57 10.98
CA GLN A 101 12.79 22.35 10.56
C GLN A 101 12.70 22.17 9.04
N MET A 102 11.51 22.33 8.46
CA MET A 102 11.31 22.29 7.00
C MET A 102 12.13 23.38 6.28
N GLN A 103 12.24 24.57 6.87
CA GLN A 103 13.11 25.63 6.35
C GLN A 103 14.58 25.19 6.38
N ALA A 104 15.06 24.65 7.51
CA ALA A 104 16.44 24.18 7.62
C ALA A 104 16.75 23.05 6.64
N GLU A 105 15.82 22.12 6.42
CA GLU A 105 15.95 21.06 5.41
C GLU A 105 16.01 21.63 3.99
N SER A 106 15.16 22.62 3.68
CA SER A 106 15.17 23.32 2.39
C SER A 106 16.52 24.01 2.14
N ASP A 107 17.06 24.68 3.17
CA ASP A 107 18.38 25.33 3.10
C ASP A 107 19.52 24.32 2.92
N GLN A 108 19.42 23.14 3.56
CA GLN A 108 20.36 22.04 3.35
C GLN A 108 20.32 21.50 1.93
N LEU A 109 19.13 21.36 1.33
CA LEU A 109 18.99 20.92 -0.07
C LEU A 109 19.63 21.92 -1.03
N LEU A 110 19.45 23.22 -0.80
CA LEU A 110 20.12 24.26 -1.58
C LEU A 110 21.64 24.21 -1.42
N ALA A 111 22.14 24.04 -0.19
CA ALA A 111 23.58 23.91 0.07
C ALA A 111 24.19 22.69 -0.64
N ARG A 112 23.50 21.53 -0.62
CA ARG A 112 23.92 20.33 -1.36
C ARG A 112 23.93 20.54 -2.87
N ALA A 113 22.90 21.21 -3.40
CA ALA A 113 22.83 21.53 -4.82
C ALA A 113 23.97 22.46 -5.25
N GLN A 114 24.32 23.44 -4.42
CA GLN A 114 25.47 24.32 -4.67
C GLN A 114 26.79 23.55 -4.61
N GLN A 115 26.99 22.69 -3.59
CA GLN A 115 28.19 21.87 -3.47
C GLN A 115 28.41 20.97 -4.70
N ALA A 116 27.35 20.36 -5.22
CA ALA A 116 27.42 19.54 -6.44
C ALA A 116 27.86 20.36 -7.67
N ARG A 117 27.42 21.62 -7.78
CA ARG A 117 27.87 22.55 -8.84
C ARG A 117 29.34 22.91 -8.69
N ASP A 118 29.77 23.21 -7.48
CA ASP A 118 31.15 23.62 -7.20
C ASP A 118 32.14 22.46 -7.49
N GLN A 119 31.73 21.22 -7.23
CA GLN A 119 32.50 20.02 -7.58
C GLN A 119 32.68 19.86 -9.11
N LEU A 120 31.63 20.09 -9.90
CA LEU A 120 31.76 20.10 -11.37
C LEU A 120 32.69 21.22 -11.84
N GLN A 121 32.55 22.42 -11.27
CA GLN A 121 33.38 23.56 -11.64
C GLN A 121 34.87 23.32 -11.32
N THR A 122 35.17 22.57 -10.26
CA THR A 122 36.54 22.25 -9.85
C THR A 122 37.16 21.11 -10.67
N SER A 123 36.35 20.12 -11.08
CA SER A 123 36.82 18.96 -11.87
C SER A 123 37.01 19.26 -13.36
N ASN A 124 36.21 20.18 -13.91
CA ASN A 124 36.23 20.53 -15.33
C ASN A 124 37.63 20.98 -15.83
N PRO A 125 38.36 21.91 -15.17
CA PRO A 125 39.70 22.30 -15.61
C PRO A 125 40.69 21.13 -15.66
N GLN A 126 40.64 20.22 -14.68
CA GLN A 126 41.58 19.09 -14.59
C GLN A 126 41.38 18.09 -15.73
N LEU A 127 40.12 17.80 -16.06
CA LEU A 127 39.78 16.92 -17.18
C LEU A 127 40.09 17.57 -18.53
N ASN A 128 39.86 18.88 -18.66
CA ASN A 128 40.23 19.64 -19.85
C ASN A 128 41.75 19.63 -20.07
N ASP A 129 42.55 19.87 -19.03
CA ASP A 129 44.02 19.81 -19.11
C ASP A 129 44.52 18.40 -19.47
N ALA A 130 43.88 17.36 -18.95
CA ALA A 130 44.19 15.98 -19.29
C ALA A 130 43.87 15.66 -20.76
N GLU A 131 42.71 16.12 -21.25
CA GLU A 131 42.31 15.99 -22.65
C GLU A 131 43.30 16.72 -23.58
N GLU A 132 43.67 17.96 -23.28
CA GLU A 132 44.63 18.73 -24.09
C GLU A 132 46.01 18.06 -24.13
N LYS A 133 46.51 17.53 -23.01
CA LYS A 133 47.75 16.75 -22.98
C LYS A 133 47.66 15.49 -23.85
N LEU A 134 46.53 14.77 -23.82
CA LEU A 134 46.32 13.59 -24.65
C LEU A 134 46.26 13.94 -26.14
N LYS A 135 45.60 15.04 -26.52
CA LYS A 135 45.56 15.55 -27.90
C LYS A 135 46.97 15.89 -28.41
N GLN A 136 47.77 16.60 -27.60
CA GLN A 136 49.16 16.92 -27.95
C GLN A 136 50.01 15.66 -28.16
N GLN A 137 49.89 14.67 -27.27
CA GLN A 137 50.61 13.40 -27.41
C GLN A 137 50.16 12.60 -28.64
N LEU A 138 48.88 12.68 -28.99
CA LEU A 138 48.32 12.02 -30.17
C LEU A 138 48.88 12.64 -31.45
N ALA A 139 48.89 13.97 -31.54
CA ALA A 139 49.49 14.71 -32.65
C ALA A 139 50.98 14.37 -32.83
N ALA A 140 51.77 14.45 -31.75
CA ALA A 140 53.19 14.09 -31.79
C ALA A 140 53.43 12.62 -32.22
N THR A 141 52.54 11.70 -31.83
CA THR A 141 52.62 10.28 -32.24
C THR A 141 52.27 10.10 -33.72
N GLN A 142 51.32 10.89 -34.25
CA GLN A 142 50.97 10.90 -35.67
C GLN A 142 52.11 11.47 -36.52
N ASP A 143 52.71 12.57 -36.08
CA ASP A 143 53.86 13.19 -36.76
C ASP A 143 55.05 12.21 -36.81
N ALA A 144 55.37 11.57 -35.68
CA ALA A 144 56.43 10.56 -35.62
C ALA A 144 56.14 9.34 -36.52
N TYR A 145 54.87 8.93 -36.64
CA TYR A 145 54.46 7.85 -37.52
C TYR A 145 54.63 8.23 -39.00
N ALA A 146 54.23 9.45 -39.38
CA ALA A 146 54.40 9.98 -40.73
C ALA A 146 55.89 10.07 -41.11
N ALA A 147 56.74 10.58 -40.21
CA ALA A 147 58.19 10.65 -40.43
C ALA A 147 58.83 9.26 -40.63
N LEU A 148 58.41 8.25 -39.86
CA LEU A 148 58.88 6.86 -40.07
C LEU A 148 58.39 6.28 -41.40
N TYR A 149 57.18 6.64 -41.84
CA TYR A 149 56.64 6.20 -43.13
C TYR A 149 57.49 6.75 -44.29
N GLU A 150 57.79 8.06 -44.28
CA GLU A 150 58.65 8.71 -45.27
C GLU A 150 60.08 8.12 -45.29
N GLN A 151 60.64 7.83 -44.11
CA GLN A 151 61.95 7.16 -44.00
C GLN A 151 61.95 5.74 -44.58
N ILE A 152 60.90 4.96 -44.36
CA ILE A 152 60.77 3.62 -44.95
C ILE A 152 60.64 3.73 -46.48
N GLU A 153 59.87 4.69 -46.97
CA GLU A 153 59.60 4.88 -48.40
C GLU A 153 60.84 5.35 -49.16
N SER A 154 61.62 6.27 -48.58
CA SER A 154 62.92 6.68 -49.12
C SER A 154 63.94 5.52 -49.18
N LEU A 155 64.03 4.68 -48.14
CA LEU A 155 64.91 3.50 -48.11
C LEU A 155 64.51 2.39 -49.10
N ARG A 156 63.26 2.40 -49.58
CA ARG A 156 62.72 1.45 -50.56
C ARG A 156 62.96 1.85 -52.02
N ARG A 157 63.44 3.06 -52.31
CA ARG A 157 63.71 3.51 -53.70
C ARG A 157 64.92 2.77 -54.31
N GLY A 158 64.80 2.37 -55.58
CA GLY A 158 65.86 1.66 -56.34
C GLY A 158 66.17 0.25 -55.80
N LEU A 159 67.43 -0.19 -55.89
CA LEU A 159 67.91 -1.45 -55.28
C LEU A 159 67.98 -1.41 -53.74
N GLY A 160 67.72 -0.26 -53.11
CA GLY A 160 67.86 -0.02 -51.67
C GLY A 160 66.97 -0.89 -50.77
N GLY A 161 65.85 -1.41 -51.30
CA GLY A 161 64.96 -2.30 -50.55
C GLY A 161 65.59 -3.65 -50.15
N LEU A 162 66.53 -4.16 -50.96
CA LEU A 162 67.25 -5.41 -50.68
C LEU A 162 68.44 -5.18 -49.73
N PHE A 163 69.17 -4.08 -49.88
CA PHE A 163 70.32 -3.74 -49.03
C PHE A 163 69.93 -3.22 -47.64
N ASN A 164 68.73 -2.67 -47.46
CA ASN A 164 68.27 -2.08 -46.19
C ASN A 164 67.15 -2.89 -45.49
N ALA A 165 66.93 -4.16 -45.85
CA ALA A 165 65.81 -4.96 -45.36
C ALA A 165 65.71 -5.02 -43.82
N PHE A 166 66.84 -5.16 -43.11
CA PHE A 166 66.87 -5.17 -41.64
C PHE A 166 66.48 -3.81 -41.04
N LYS A 167 66.96 -2.71 -41.63
CA LYS A 167 66.63 -1.35 -41.20
C LYS A 167 65.15 -1.03 -41.42
N ILE A 168 64.60 -1.44 -42.57
CA ILE A 168 63.16 -1.33 -42.89
C ILE A 168 62.33 -2.15 -41.89
N SER A 169 62.74 -3.37 -41.54
CA SER A 169 62.06 -4.21 -40.55
C SER A 169 62.04 -3.55 -39.16
N SER A 170 63.16 -2.98 -38.73
CA SER A 170 63.24 -2.22 -37.47
C SER A 170 62.32 -0.99 -37.46
N LEU A 171 62.33 -0.19 -38.54
CA LEU A 171 61.45 0.97 -38.67
C LEU A 171 59.96 0.57 -38.69
N LYS A 172 59.60 -0.54 -39.34
CA LYS A 172 58.24 -1.10 -39.29
C LYS A 172 57.83 -1.55 -37.89
N SER A 173 58.75 -2.15 -37.13
CA SER A 173 58.50 -2.49 -35.73
C SER A 173 58.24 -1.23 -34.89
N GLN A 174 58.97 -0.15 -35.14
CA GLN A 174 58.72 1.15 -34.51
C GLN A 174 57.38 1.77 -34.93
N GLN A 175 57.00 1.69 -36.21
CA GLN A 175 55.66 2.07 -36.68
C GLN A 175 54.56 1.30 -35.95
N ASN A 176 54.69 -0.03 -35.82
CA ASN A 176 53.74 -0.86 -35.09
C ASN A 176 53.64 -0.46 -33.62
N LYS A 177 54.76 -0.06 -32.97
CA LYS A 177 54.74 0.49 -31.61
C LYS A 177 54.00 1.84 -31.54
N LEU A 178 54.22 2.75 -32.50
CA LEU A 178 53.50 4.02 -32.57
C LEU A 178 52.01 3.83 -32.85
N LEU A 179 51.63 2.88 -33.70
CA LEU A 179 50.24 2.50 -33.94
C LEU A 179 49.55 2.03 -32.65
N LYS A 180 50.20 1.14 -31.89
CA LYS A 180 49.70 0.68 -30.58
C LYS A 180 49.58 1.84 -29.59
N LYS A 181 50.60 2.72 -29.53
CA LYS A 181 50.58 3.91 -28.66
C LYS A 181 49.46 4.87 -29.05
N ARG A 182 49.24 5.09 -30.35
CA ARG A 182 48.14 5.91 -30.87
C ARG A 182 46.79 5.35 -30.42
N GLN A 183 46.56 4.05 -30.56
CA GLN A 183 45.33 3.42 -30.10
C GLN A 183 45.13 3.63 -28.60
N GLN A 184 46.16 3.38 -27.78
CA GLN A 184 46.10 3.61 -26.33
C GLN A 184 45.78 5.07 -25.97
N LEU A 185 46.31 6.04 -26.72
CA LEU A 185 46.00 7.46 -26.52
C LEU A 185 44.57 7.80 -26.93
N GLN A 186 44.04 7.20 -28.01
CA GLN A 186 42.65 7.35 -28.41
C GLN A 186 41.70 6.77 -27.36
N ASP A 187 41.99 5.58 -26.85
CA ASP A 187 41.19 4.93 -25.80
C ASP A 187 41.18 5.79 -24.51
N ARG A 188 42.35 6.34 -24.13
CA ARG A 188 42.44 7.26 -22.98
C ARG A 188 41.65 8.54 -23.20
N LEU A 189 41.72 9.14 -24.38
CA LEU A 189 40.96 10.35 -24.72
C LEU A 189 39.45 10.07 -24.65
N GLN A 190 39.01 8.95 -25.21
CA GLN A 190 37.60 8.54 -25.15
C GLN A 190 37.16 8.31 -23.70
N ASN A 191 38.00 7.66 -22.89
CA ASN A 191 37.72 7.46 -21.47
C ASN A 191 37.59 8.79 -20.71
N THR A 192 38.49 9.77 -20.92
CA THR A 192 38.38 11.11 -20.30
C THR A 192 37.06 11.80 -20.66
N ARG A 193 36.64 11.72 -21.94
CA ARG A 193 35.36 12.28 -22.39
C ARG A 193 34.16 11.56 -21.79
N ASN A 194 34.19 10.22 -21.75
CA ASN A 194 33.14 9.42 -21.13
C ASN A 194 33.03 9.72 -19.62
N THR A 195 34.16 9.87 -18.92
CA THR A 195 34.18 10.26 -17.50
C THR A 195 33.55 11.62 -17.29
N TRP A 196 33.88 12.62 -18.11
CA TRP A 196 33.25 13.94 -18.03
C TRP A 196 31.75 13.87 -18.30
N GLN A 197 31.33 13.17 -19.36
CA GLN A 197 29.92 13.02 -19.70
C GLN A 197 29.14 12.31 -18.59
N GLN A 198 29.71 11.27 -18.00
CA GLN A 198 29.12 10.56 -16.87
C GLN A 198 28.97 11.48 -15.65
N GLN A 199 30.03 12.22 -15.27
CA GLN A 199 29.95 13.18 -14.16
C GLN A 199 28.91 14.27 -14.40
N LEU A 200 28.80 14.77 -15.63
CA LEU A 200 27.81 15.77 -16.01
C LEU A 200 26.38 15.21 -15.89
N THR A 201 26.12 14.01 -16.39
CA THR A 201 24.81 13.36 -16.30
C THR A 201 24.45 13.05 -14.85
N GLU A 202 25.34 12.40 -14.09
CA GLU A 202 25.10 12.08 -12.67
C GLU A 202 24.82 13.34 -11.84
N THR A 203 25.55 14.43 -12.08
CA THR A 203 25.30 15.69 -11.38
C THR A 203 24.01 16.37 -11.83
N ALA A 204 23.66 16.30 -13.11
CA ALA A 204 22.41 16.85 -13.62
C ALA A 204 21.20 16.11 -13.02
N ASP A 205 21.26 14.78 -12.98
CA ASP A 205 20.23 13.94 -12.37
C ASP A 205 20.12 14.23 -10.87
N HIS A 206 21.25 14.30 -10.17
CA HIS A 206 21.27 14.65 -8.75
C HIS A 206 20.72 16.06 -8.48
N GLN A 207 21.05 17.05 -9.32
CA GLN A 207 20.47 18.40 -9.21
C GLN A 207 18.97 18.42 -9.49
N SER A 208 18.50 17.64 -10.45
CA SER A 208 17.08 17.54 -10.75
C SER A 208 16.33 16.96 -9.55
N GLU A 209 16.86 15.91 -8.93
CA GLU A 209 16.28 15.29 -7.75
C GLU A 209 16.29 16.24 -6.54
N LEU A 210 17.40 16.93 -6.28
CA LEU A 210 17.47 17.92 -5.20
C LEU A 210 16.50 19.08 -5.41
N ARG A 211 16.30 19.54 -6.65
CA ARG A 211 15.31 20.58 -6.96
C ARG A 211 13.89 20.09 -6.71
N LYS A 212 13.57 18.87 -7.15
CA LYS A 212 12.27 18.26 -6.91
C LYS A 212 11.97 18.14 -5.41
N GLN A 213 12.93 17.64 -4.63
CA GLN A 213 12.80 17.56 -3.17
C GLN A 213 12.63 18.95 -2.55
N TRP A 214 13.36 19.95 -3.02
CA TRP A 214 13.24 21.32 -2.54
C TRP A 214 11.87 21.94 -2.87
N GLU A 215 11.34 21.69 -4.07
CA GLU A 215 9.99 22.13 -4.48
C GLU A 215 8.91 21.47 -3.62
N GLU A 216 8.98 20.15 -3.42
CA GLU A 216 8.06 19.39 -2.57
C GLU A 216 8.08 19.90 -1.12
N GLN A 217 9.28 20.13 -0.56
CA GLN A 217 9.43 20.70 0.78
C GLN A 217 8.93 22.15 0.87
N GLY A 218 9.14 22.95 -0.18
CA GLY A 218 8.62 24.31 -0.26
C GLY A 218 7.09 24.35 -0.25
N ILE A 219 6.44 23.45 -0.99
CA ILE A 219 4.98 23.29 -0.98
C ILE A 219 4.51 22.87 0.41
N ALA A 220 5.08 21.80 0.97
CA ALA A 220 4.69 21.29 2.29
C ALA A 220 4.86 22.34 3.39
N LYS A 221 5.93 23.14 3.34
CA LYS A 221 6.14 24.27 4.24
C LYS A 221 5.09 25.35 4.06
N ALA A 222 4.77 25.72 2.82
CA ALA A 222 3.75 26.74 2.53
C ALA A 222 2.37 26.30 3.05
N GLU A 223 2.01 25.02 2.87
CA GLU A 223 0.80 24.42 3.41
C GLU A 223 0.80 24.44 4.94
N ALA A 224 1.91 24.05 5.59
CA ALA A 224 2.04 24.09 7.04
C ALA A 224 1.92 25.52 7.60
N GLN A 225 2.53 26.50 6.92
CA GLN A 225 2.42 27.91 7.29
C GLN A 225 0.99 28.41 7.14
N ALA A 226 0.34 28.14 6.00
CA ALA A 226 -1.05 28.53 5.78
C ALA A 226 -1.99 27.90 6.81
N ARG A 227 -1.74 26.62 7.17
CA ARG A 227 -2.50 25.94 8.23
C ARG A 227 -2.28 26.58 9.59
N ARG A 228 -1.04 26.88 9.96
CA ARG A 228 -0.71 27.57 11.22
C ARG A 228 -1.43 28.91 11.29
N ASP A 229 -1.29 29.73 10.25
CA ASP A 229 -1.87 31.08 10.23
C ASP A 229 -3.40 31.01 10.27
N PHE A 230 -4.01 30.04 9.59
CA PHE A 230 -5.44 29.80 9.64
C PHE A 230 -5.91 29.39 11.05
N VAL A 231 -5.26 28.41 11.68
CA VAL A 231 -5.63 27.96 13.04
C VAL A 231 -5.42 29.08 14.04
N GLN A 232 -4.30 29.80 13.97
CA GLN A 232 -3.97 30.91 14.87
C GLN A 232 -4.99 32.04 14.77
N ALA A 233 -5.43 32.39 13.56
CA ALA A 233 -6.40 33.46 13.35
C ALA A 233 -7.84 33.07 13.74
N ASN A 234 -8.15 31.78 13.82
CA ASN A 234 -9.51 31.27 14.03
C ASN A 234 -9.64 30.34 15.24
N LEU A 235 -8.69 30.37 16.17
CA LEU A 235 -8.56 29.38 17.25
C LEU A 235 -9.86 29.19 18.04
N ASP A 236 -10.39 30.27 18.62
CA ASP A 236 -11.62 30.23 19.42
C ASP A 236 -12.84 29.79 18.61
N GLY A 237 -12.96 30.31 17.38
CA GLY A 237 -14.06 29.96 16.48
C GLY A 237 -14.04 28.50 16.07
N LEU A 238 -12.85 27.95 15.76
CA LEU A 238 -12.66 26.55 15.43
C LEU A 238 -12.94 25.65 16.65
N ALA A 239 -12.41 26.00 17.82
CA ALA A 239 -12.64 25.26 19.06
C ALA A 239 -14.13 25.19 19.40
N GLN A 240 -14.85 26.30 19.30
CA GLN A 240 -16.29 26.35 19.54
C GLN A 240 -17.07 25.51 18.51
N GLN A 241 -16.77 25.65 17.21
CA GLN A 241 -17.43 24.90 16.16
C GLN A 241 -17.18 23.39 16.29
N GLN A 242 -15.94 22.99 16.54
CA GLN A 242 -15.56 21.58 16.73
C GLN A 242 -16.14 21.02 18.03
N GLY A 243 -16.12 21.78 19.12
CA GLY A 243 -16.70 21.40 20.40
C GLY A 243 -18.21 21.12 20.29
N ILE A 244 -18.96 22.04 19.68
CA ILE A 244 -20.40 21.84 19.43
C ILE A 244 -20.62 20.65 18.48
N THR A 245 -19.84 20.55 17.39
CA THR A 245 -19.94 19.42 16.46
C THR A 245 -19.74 18.08 17.17
N ASN A 246 -18.73 18.00 18.04
CA ASN A 246 -18.42 16.81 18.81
C ASN A 246 -19.57 16.43 19.74
N VAL A 247 -20.11 17.41 20.49
CA VAL A 247 -21.25 17.16 21.40
C VAL A 247 -22.49 16.71 20.63
N LEU A 248 -22.82 17.37 19.51
CA LEU A 248 -24.01 17.02 18.72
C LEU A 248 -23.87 15.66 18.02
N THR A 249 -22.67 15.32 17.55
CA THR A 249 -22.39 14.05 16.88
C THR A 249 -22.39 12.87 17.84
N ASN A 250 -22.07 13.11 19.11
CA ASN A 250 -21.99 12.12 20.19
C ASN A 250 -23.08 12.30 21.24
N LEU A 251 -24.16 13.01 20.89
CA LEU A 251 -25.28 13.18 21.79
C LEU A 251 -25.95 11.82 21.97
N ASP A 252 -26.00 11.37 23.23
CA ASP A 252 -26.60 10.10 23.63
C ASP A 252 -27.67 10.37 24.69
N GLY A 253 -28.91 10.05 24.33
CA GLY A 253 -30.11 10.26 25.15
C GLY A 253 -30.74 11.66 25.08
N PRO A 254 -31.78 11.89 25.90
CA PRO A 254 -32.54 13.13 25.90
C PRO A 254 -31.69 14.35 26.23
N SER A 255 -31.87 15.41 25.46
CA SER A 255 -31.16 16.69 25.59
C SER A 255 -31.59 17.48 26.83
N GLY A 256 -32.82 17.26 27.32
CA GLY A 256 -33.42 18.04 28.40
C GLY A 256 -33.74 19.49 28.03
N VAL A 257 -33.59 19.86 26.76
CA VAL A 257 -33.92 21.18 26.22
C VAL A 257 -35.44 21.23 25.96
N ALA A 258 -36.07 22.36 26.27
CA ALA A 258 -37.51 22.52 26.02
C ALA A 258 -37.78 22.97 24.57
N GLY A 259 -39.00 22.70 24.08
CA GLY A 259 -39.49 23.23 22.81
C GLY A 259 -38.97 22.52 21.56
N GLU A 260 -39.01 23.23 20.43
CA GLU A 260 -38.65 22.68 19.12
C GLU A 260 -37.18 22.25 19.05
N LEU A 261 -36.27 23.02 19.65
CA LEU A 261 -34.85 22.69 19.67
C LEU A 261 -34.59 21.41 20.46
N GLY A 262 -35.28 21.19 21.57
CA GLY A 262 -35.15 19.96 22.35
C GLY A 262 -35.66 18.73 21.61
N THR A 263 -36.82 18.84 20.99
CA THR A 263 -37.36 17.78 20.12
C THR A 263 -36.37 17.44 19.01
N ALA A 264 -35.75 18.47 18.45
CA ALA A 264 -34.76 18.32 17.39
C ALA A 264 -33.46 17.66 17.85
N LEU A 265 -32.96 18.00 19.05
CA LEU A 265 -31.77 17.39 19.63
C LEU A 265 -32.03 15.94 20.05
N ASP A 266 -33.21 15.63 20.55
CA ASP A 266 -33.60 14.27 20.92
C ASP A 266 -33.69 13.36 19.68
N ASP A 267 -34.22 13.87 18.55
CA ASP A 267 -34.18 13.14 17.29
C ASP A 267 -32.74 12.95 16.78
N LEU A 268 -31.88 13.96 16.93
CA LEU A 268 -30.46 13.85 16.58
C LEU A 268 -29.77 12.76 17.41
N ALA A 269 -30.02 12.69 18.72
CA ALA A 269 -29.47 11.65 19.59
C ALA A 269 -29.94 10.25 19.18
N ARG A 270 -31.24 10.10 18.89
CA ARG A 270 -31.80 8.85 18.35
C ARG A 270 -31.10 8.44 17.04
N ARG A 271 -30.87 9.39 16.13
CA ARG A 271 -30.19 9.14 14.86
C ARG A 271 -28.72 8.83 15.02
N ASN A 272 -28.02 9.43 16.00
CA ASN A 272 -26.65 9.04 16.34
C ASN A 272 -26.59 7.56 16.72
N GLN A 273 -27.51 7.09 17.57
CA GLN A 273 -27.58 5.66 17.95
C GLN A 273 -27.86 4.76 16.74
N VAL A 274 -28.80 5.15 15.87
CA VAL A 274 -29.09 4.42 14.63
C VAL A 274 -27.84 4.35 13.75
N ARG A 275 -27.13 5.47 13.56
CA ARG A 275 -25.89 5.55 12.78
C ARG A 275 -24.83 4.59 13.33
N THR A 276 -24.56 4.63 14.64
CA THR A 276 -23.61 3.73 15.30
C THR A 276 -23.98 2.26 15.10
N ASN A 277 -25.26 1.92 15.22
CA ASN A 277 -25.71 0.55 15.00
C ASN A 277 -25.47 0.08 13.56
N TYR A 278 -25.71 0.94 12.56
CA TYR A 278 -25.44 0.61 11.16
C TYR A 278 -23.94 0.59 10.82
N GLU A 279 -23.12 1.45 11.42
CA GLU A 279 -21.66 1.39 11.28
C GLU A 279 -21.10 0.04 11.79
N GLU A 280 -21.58 -0.41 12.96
CA GLU A 280 -21.27 -1.73 13.51
C GLU A 280 -21.71 -2.87 12.58
N GLY A 281 -22.94 -2.75 12.06
CA GLY A 281 -23.53 -3.70 11.10
C GLY A 281 -22.69 -3.79 9.81
N LEU A 282 -22.36 -2.65 9.21
CA LEU A 282 -21.55 -2.56 7.99
C LEU A 282 -20.15 -3.14 8.18
N ARG A 283 -19.51 -2.86 9.33
CA ARG A 283 -18.24 -3.50 9.69
C ARG A 283 -18.37 -5.01 9.75
N SER A 284 -19.38 -5.50 10.48
CA SER A 284 -19.64 -6.93 10.67
C SER A 284 -19.93 -7.63 9.34
N VAL A 285 -20.69 -6.99 8.44
CA VAL A 285 -20.97 -7.51 7.09
C VAL A 285 -19.69 -7.59 6.26
N ALA A 286 -18.87 -6.54 6.27
CA ALA A 286 -17.63 -6.51 5.52
C ALA A 286 -16.66 -7.62 5.97
N GLU A 287 -16.54 -7.83 7.28
CA GLU A 287 -15.78 -8.93 7.88
C GLU A 287 -16.35 -10.29 7.45
N ALA A 288 -17.66 -10.50 7.58
CA ALA A 288 -18.35 -11.74 7.20
C ALA A 288 -18.14 -12.09 5.71
N LEU A 289 -18.29 -11.10 4.82
CA LEU A 289 -18.06 -11.26 3.39
C LEU A 289 -16.59 -11.58 3.10
N GLY A 290 -15.66 -10.88 3.74
CA GLY A 290 -14.23 -11.11 3.60
C GLY A 290 -13.83 -12.54 3.99
N LEU A 291 -14.27 -12.99 5.17
CA LEU A 291 -14.01 -14.34 5.69
C LEU A 291 -14.65 -15.42 4.82
N THR A 292 -15.94 -15.27 4.50
CA THR A 292 -16.67 -16.25 3.66
C THR A 292 -16.03 -16.37 2.29
N LYS A 293 -15.64 -15.24 1.67
CA LYS A 293 -14.95 -15.24 0.37
C LYS A 293 -13.57 -15.89 0.45
N GLY A 294 -12.78 -15.59 1.47
CA GLY A 294 -11.46 -16.17 1.67
C GLY A 294 -11.51 -17.70 1.83
N ILE A 295 -12.42 -18.19 2.69
CA ILE A 295 -12.59 -19.63 2.93
C ILE A 295 -13.16 -20.32 1.68
N ALA A 296 -14.13 -19.72 0.99
CA ALA A 296 -14.68 -20.26 -0.26
C ALA A 296 -13.59 -20.42 -1.32
N GLN A 297 -12.72 -19.43 -1.49
CA GLN A 297 -11.59 -19.52 -2.43
C GLN A 297 -10.57 -20.59 -2.02
N GLY A 298 -10.26 -20.72 -0.73
CA GLY A 298 -9.41 -21.80 -0.21
C GLY A 298 -10.00 -23.18 -0.50
N MET A 299 -11.29 -23.35 -0.24
CA MET A 299 -12.04 -24.58 -0.50
C MET A 299 -12.14 -24.91 -1.98
N GLU A 300 -12.33 -23.91 -2.86
CA GLU A 300 -12.29 -24.11 -4.31
C GLU A 300 -10.93 -24.60 -4.80
N ARG A 301 -9.83 -23.98 -4.31
CA ARG A 301 -8.47 -24.42 -4.66
C ARG A 301 -8.21 -25.83 -4.16
N PHE A 302 -8.61 -26.14 -2.94
CA PHE A 302 -8.47 -27.47 -2.36
C PHE A 302 -9.30 -28.52 -3.12
N ALA A 303 -10.55 -28.20 -3.48
CA ALA A 303 -11.41 -29.07 -4.28
C ALA A 303 -10.81 -29.33 -5.67
N LYS A 304 -10.18 -28.34 -6.31
CA LYS A 304 -9.44 -28.52 -7.57
C LYS A 304 -8.25 -29.48 -7.41
N SER A 305 -7.50 -29.37 -6.31
CA SER A 305 -6.41 -30.32 -6.01
C SER A 305 -6.94 -31.75 -5.86
N VAL A 306 -8.01 -31.94 -5.09
CA VAL A 306 -8.65 -33.26 -4.94
C VAL A 306 -9.17 -33.80 -6.28
N ALA A 307 -9.75 -32.93 -7.12
CA ALA A 307 -10.20 -33.32 -8.45
C ALA A 307 -9.05 -33.86 -9.31
N GLY A 308 -7.87 -33.22 -9.28
CA GLY A 308 -6.67 -33.72 -9.95
C GLY A 308 -6.25 -35.11 -9.48
N VAL A 309 -6.30 -35.35 -8.16
CA VAL A 309 -6.01 -36.68 -7.58
C VAL A 309 -7.05 -37.74 -8.01
N VAL A 310 -8.33 -37.37 -8.10
CA VAL A 310 -9.39 -38.26 -8.65
C VAL A 310 -9.12 -38.58 -10.11
N GLU A 311 -8.69 -37.61 -10.91
CA GLU A 311 -8.33 -37.83 -12.31
C GLU A 311 -7.15 -38.78 -12.46
N GLU A 312 -6.11 -38.65 -11.62
CA GLU A 312 -4.97 -39.57 -11.59
C GLU A 312 -5.38 -40.99 -11.21
N GLN A 313 -6.21 -41.13 -10.17
CA GLN A 313 -6.75 -42.43 -9.76
C GLN A 313 -7.46 -43.14 -10.92
N ASN A 314 -8.31 -42.41 -11.64
CA ASN A 314 -9.05 -42.95 -12.77
C ASN A 314 -8.15 -43.23 -13.98
N ARG A 315 -7.20 -42.33 -14.27
CA ARG A 315 -6.29 -42.44 -15.43
C ARG A 315 -5.38 -43.66 -15.32
N TYR A 316 -4.87 -43.93 -14.13
CA TYR A 316 -3.95 -45.04 -13.88
C TYR A 316 -4.62 -46.28 -13.27
N ASN A 317 -5.95 -46.28 -13.14
CA ASN A 317 -6.74 -47.36 -12.55
C ASN A 317 -6.22 -47.77 -11.16
N LEU A 318 -5.89 -46.78 -10.33
CA LEU A 318 -5.37 -46.99 -8.97
C LEU A 318 -6.48 -47.48 -8.03
N SER A 319 -6.08 -48.11 -6.93
CA SER A 319 -6.99 -48.63 -5.91
C SER A 319 -7.84 -47.52 -5.29
N GLU A 320 -9.06 -47.85 -4.87
CA GLU A 320 -9.94 -46.90 -4.19
C GLU A 320 -9.37 -46.48 -2.84
N VAL A 321 -9.13 -45.19 -2.67
CA VAL A 321 -8.62 -44.60 -1.43
C VAL A 321 -9.75 -44.00 -0.61
N LYS A 322 -9.72 -44.29 0.70
CA LYS A 322 -10.64 -43.73 1.70
C LYS A 322 -9.93 -42.69 2.54
N LEU A 323 -10.49 -41.49 2.61
CA LEU A 323 -10.03 -40.41 3.45
C LEU A 323 -10.69 -40.52 4.83
N ALA A 324 -9.89 -40.28 5.85
CA ALA A 324 -10.30 -40.26 7.25
C ALA A 324 -10.35 -38.79 7.72
N ILE A 325 -11.55 -38.20 7.74
CA ILE A 325 -11.75 -36.78 8.09
C ILE A 325 -12.27 -36.68 9.53
N PRO A 326 -11.60 -35.93 10.42
CA PRO A 326 -12.08 -35.73 11.80
C PRO A 326 -13.46 -35.04 11.85
N GLN A 327 -14.31 -35.41 12.81
CA GLN A 327 -15.64 -34.80 12.99
C GLN A 327 -15.62 -33.28 13.10
N TRP A 328 -14.61 -32.70 13.76
CA TRP A 328 -14.55 -31.25 13.92
C TRP A 328 -14.32 -30.52 12.58
N VAL A 329 -13.59 -31.13 11.63
CA VAL A 329 -13.43 -30.62 10.25
C VAL A 329 -14.78 -30.62 9.54
N VAL A 330 -15.56 -31.69 9.72
CA VAL A 330 -16.93 -31.76 9.19
C VAL A 330 -17.81 -30.67 9.80
N ASN A 331 -17.75 -30.47 11.12
CA ASN A 331 -18.53 -29.44 11.81
C ASN A 331 -18.22 -28.03 11.29
N VAL A 332 -16.94 -27.72 11.05
CA VAL A 332 -16.51 -26.45 10.45
C VAL A 332 -17.12 -26.30 9.05
N ALA A 333 -17.00 -27.32 8.21
CA ALA A 333 -17.54 -27.34 6.85
C ALA A 333 -19.08 -27.31 6.80
N GLU A 334 -19.78 -27.72 7.86
CA GLU A 334 -21.24 -27.67 7.96
C GLU A 334 -21.79 -26.34 8.49
N THR A 335 -20.92 -25.39 8.84
CA THR A 335 -21.30 -24.08 9.40
C THR A 335 -22.12 -23.21 8.45
N TRP A 336 -21.92 -23.37 7.14
CA TRP A 336 -22.43 -22.45 6.12
C TRP A 336 -23.92 -22.52 5.93
N LYS A 337 -24.51 -23.72 5.89
CA LYS A 337 -25.95 -23.88 5.73
C LYS A 337 -26.77 -23.29 6.89
N PRO A 338 -26.42 -23.52 8.17
CA PRO A 338 -27.02 -22.80 9.29
C PRO A 338 -26.83 -21.28 9.21
N LEU A 339 -25.63 -20.82 8.83
CA LEU A 339 -25.38 -19.39 8.64
C LEU A 339 -26.31 -18.80 7.57
N THR A 340 -26.40 -19.40 6.37
CA THR A 340 -27.33 -19.00 5.30
C THR A 340 -28.77 -18.92 5.83
N GLY A 341 -29.21 -19.93 6.60
CA GLY A 341 -30.55 -19.94 7.18
C GLY A 341 -30.78 -18.80 8.18
N ALA A 342 -29.75 -18.45 8.96
CA ALA A 342 -29.80 -17.36 9.92
C ALA A 342 -29.78 -15.96 9.28
N VAL A 343 -29.18 -15.82 8.08
CA VAL A 343 -29.09 -14.54 7.35
C VAL A 343 -30.10 -14.39 6.21
N LYS A 344 -31.10 -15.27 6.13
CA LYS A 344 -32.02 -15.34 4.99
C LYS A 344 -33.06 -14.22 4.95
N ASP A 345 -33.46 -13.70 6.12
CA ASP A 345 -34.42 -12.60 6.18
C ASP A 345 -33.70 -11.25 6.01
N GLU A 346 -33.30 -10.98 4.77
CA GLU A 346 -32.53 -9.79 4.39
C GLU A 346 -33.24 -8.47 4.73
N VAL A 347 -34.57 -8.45 4.69
CA VAL A 347 -35.37 -7.25 4.98
C VAL A 347 -35.37 -6.98 6.47
N TYR A 348 -35.66 -8.00 7.29
CA TYR A 348 -35.63 -7.85 8.74
C TYR A 348 -34.22 -7.54 9.25
N LEU A 349 -33.23 -8.31 8.82
CA LEU A 349 -31.84 -8.12 9.26
C LEU A 349 -31.26 -6.82 8.75
N GLY A 350 -31.62 -6.40 7.54
CA GLY A 350 -31.29 -5.09 6.97
C GLY A 350 -31.75 -3.92 7.86
N ALA A 351 -32.89 -4.06 8.55
CA ALA A 351 -33.40 -3.06 9.49
C ALA A 351 -32.83 -3.19 10.91
N ASN A 352 -32.18 -4.31 11.24
CA ASN A 352 -31.72 -4.66 12.59
C ASN A 352 -30.21 -4.98 12.59
N PRO A 353 -29.33 -3.99 12.36
CA PRO A 353 -27.91 -4.24 12.13
C PRO A 353 -27.17 -4.88 13.31
N LEU A 354 -27.57 -4.58 14.55
CA LEU A 354 -26.98 -5.20 15.75
C LEU A 354 -27.31 -6.70 15.86
N GLU A 355 -28.51 -7.10 15.45
CA GLU A 355 -28.91 -8.51 15.48
C GLU A 355 -28.11 -9.29 14.43
N PHE A 356 -27.96 -8.74 13.23
CA PHE A 356 -27.06 -9.30 12.22
C PHE A 356 -25.63 -9.46 12.77
N SER A 357 -25.07 -8.41 13.38
CA SER A 357 -23.72 -8.44 13.97
C SER A 357 -23.58 -9.55 15.01
N GLN A 358 -24.59 -9.74 15.87
CA GLN A 358 -24.60 -10.80 16.87
C GLN A 358 -24.65 -12.19 16.24
N ILE A 359 -25.51 -12.40 15.24
CA ILE A 359 -25.61 -13.67 14.49
C ILE A 359 -24.25 -14.03 13.90
N VAL A 360 -23.66 -13.11 13.13
CA VAL A 360 -22.37 -13.28 12.46
C VAL A 360 -21.25 -13.56 13.46
N LYS A 361 -21.19 -12.80 14.55
CA LYS A 361 -20.16 -12.97 15.59
C LYS A 361 -20.15 -14.37 16.19
N VAL A 362 -21.32 -14.95 16.47
CA VAL A 362 -21.42 -16.34 16.98
C VAL A 362 -20.79 -17.35 16.01
N TYR A 363 -20.95 -17.14 14.69
CA TYR A 363 -20.37 -18.04 13.70
C TYR A 363 -18.86 -17.81 13.49
N PHE A 364 -18.40 -16.55 13.48
CA PHE A 364 -17.00 -16.26 13.17
C PHE A 364 -16.07 -16.31 14.38
N SER A 365 -16.48 -15.83 15.55
CA SER A 365 -15.62 -15.87 16.75
C SER A 365 -15.43 -17.29 17.29
N ASP A 366 -16.50 -18.09 17.31
CA ASP A 366 -16.45 -19.41 17.97
C ASP A 366 -16.06 -20.55 17.02
N ARG A 367 -16.38 -20.43 15.72
CA ARG A 367 -16.26 -21.56 14.77
C ARG A 367 -15.31 -21.31 13.61
N LEU A 368 -14.96 -20.07 13.31
CA LEU A 368 -14.20 -19.70 12.11
C LEU A 368 -13.15 -18.60 12.43
N ASN A 369 -12.41 -18.78 13.52
CA ASN A 369 -11.23 -17.95 13.77
C ASN A 369 -10.02 -18.46 12.97
N ASP A 370 -8.96 -17.65 12.89
CA ASP A 370 -7.78 -17.92 12.06
C ASP A 370 -7.12 -19.27 12.37
N ASP A 371 -7.00 -19.63 13.65
CA ASP A 371 -6.40 -20.90 14.08
C ASP A 371 -7.24 -22.10 13.61
N ILE A 372 -8.57 -22.00 13.76
CA ILE A 372 -9.49 -23.06 13.30
C ILE A 372 -9.47 -23.16 11.77
N ILE A 373 -9.48 -22.04 11.04
CA ILE A 373 -9.44 -22.04 9.57
C ILE A 373 -8.14 -22.67 9.06
N LYS A 374 -7.00 -22.29 9.66
CA LYS A 374 -5.70 -22.85 9.31
C LYS A 374 -5.66 -24.36 9.59
N ALA A 375 -6.02 -24.76 10.80
CA ALA A 375 -6.05 -26.17 11.19
C ALA A 375 -7.00 -26.98 10.28
N PHE A 376 -8.14 -26.39 9.89
CA PHE A 376 -9.12 -27.02 9.02
C PHE A 376 -8.52 -27.39 7.66
N PHE A 377 -7.85 -26.45 6.99
CA PHE A 377 -7.17 -26.73 5.71
C PHE A 377 -5.99 -27.69 5.87
N GLU A 378 -5.17 -27.53 6.91
CA GLU A 378 -4.03 -28.41 7.18
C GLU A 378 -4.48 -29.86 7.40
N ASN A 379 -5.52 -30.09 8.20
CA ASN A 379 -6.01 -31.44 8.47
C ASN A 379 -6.63 -32.10 7.24
N MET A 380 -7.34 -31.36 6.40
CA MET A 380 -7.81 -31.89 5.12
C MET A 380 -6.64 -32.25 4.19
N GLY A 381 -5.59 -31.42 4.14
CA GLY A 381 -4.38 -31.71 3.37
C GLY A 381 -3.61 -32.93 3.87
N VAL A 382 -3.43 -33.06 5.20
CA VAL A 382 -2.80 -34.22 5.83
C VAL A 382 -3.61 -35.49 5.57
N ALA A 383 -4.95 -35.42 5.67
CA ALA A 383 -5.82 -36.55 5.39
C ALA A 383 -5.72 -37.00 3.92
N LEU A 384 -5.67 -36.05 2.98
CA LEU A 384 -5.47 -36.35 1.56
C LEU A 384 -4.11 -37.01 1.31
N ASN A 385 -3.02 -36.44 1.84
CA ASN A 385 -1.66 -36.97 1.66
C ASN A 385 -1.51 -38.39 2.23
N LYS A 386 -2.02 -38.64 3.45
CA LYS A 386 -2.00 -39.97 4.06
C LYS A 386 -2.80 -40.99 3.26
N ALA A 387 -3.91 -40.56 2.68
CA ALA A 387 -4.76 -41.44 1.91
C ALA A 387 -4.09 -41.84 0.58
N THR A 388 -3.38 -40.92 -0.08
CA THR A 388 -2.66 -41.18 -1.35
C THR A 388 -1.32 -41.90 -1.19
N GLU A 389 -0.76 -41.97 0.03
CA GLU A 389 0.40 -42.84 0.32
C GLU A 389 0.14 -44.31 0.00
N ALA A 390 -1.12 -44.76 0.00
CA ALA A 390 -1.50 -46.11 -0.39
C ALA A 390 -1.22 -46.45 -1.88
N TRP A 391 -0.87 -45.44 -2.70
CA TRP A 391 -0.49 -45.61 -4.10
C TRP A 391 1.02 -45.56 -4.34
N LYS A 392 1.82 -45.26 -3.31
CA LYS A 392 3.27 -45.44 -3.34
C LYS A 392 3.61 -46.90 -3.07
#